data_AF-A0A841JYR7-F1
#
_entry.id   AF-A0A841JYR7-F1
#
_cell.length_a   1.000
_cell.length_b   1.000
_cell.length_c   1.000
_cell.angle_alpha   90.00
_cell.angle_beta   90.00
_cell.angle_gamma   90.00
#
_symmetry.space_group_name_H-M   'P 1'
#
loop_
_entity.id
_entity.type
_entity.pdbx_description
1 polymer ?
#
loop_
_entity_poly.entity_id
_entity_poly.type
_entity_poly.pdbx_seq_one_letter_code
_entity_poly.pdbx_strand_id
1 'polypeptide(L)'
;MPPIFHGPAKPTPSAPTPMADLSAYPILTEEVGYPPSPLAKPSGGGRIDGGGGASSIGQIANHAISAVLGWKPRSDDPKAFLGALTQSFTLTEVEGHVESKWIARSYAVQTDLSGGITGAQASLYARAKEAMDQSLPLLDGLYALDPTAEQEDVVAYRDVVRTQLTQLVDEFGFVGGPRVPRVNTYFGLLLNSPAIFNPSALVQSNSDLINGSLGQLRQLYGVYTVNSVTAAQNSFVNTVDDEQNTTNFRILSDYVTSLAQSWINNYGFFGVGTTTPFFGTQLVLISRQLSVISEDVDEVRFTMDSVFIGPSERQTLQVNFGGGNILFFEDFAKWVQGFVADEAPPLVQEGGIYAVRYTVVPVITQLQTLAAGCMTAPNPGLPAGFFTPRVQLALQQLSDDLAQLLTLVSAIT
;
A
#
# COMPACT_ATOMS: atom_id res chain seq x y z
N MET A 1 27.11 29.79 -62.37
CA MET A 1 26.49 29.82 -61.03
C MET A 1 26.13 28.40 -60.61
N PRO A 2 26.93 27.75 -59.75
CA PRO A 2 26.56 26.51 -59.07
C PRO A 2 25.95 26.79 -57.68
N PRO A 3 25.13 25.88 -57.12
CA PRO A 3 24.48 26.07 -55.82
C PRO A 3 25.44 25.83 -54.64
N ILE A 4 25.23 26.57 -53.55
CA ILE A 4 26.04 26.50 -52.32
C ILE A 4 25.47 25.42 -51.39
N PHE A 5 26.27 24.40 -51.08
CA PHE A 5 25.95 23.38 -50.08
C PHE A 5 25.76 24.01 -48.69
N HIS A 6 24.62 23.73 -48.05
CA HIS A 6 24.45 23.94 -46.61
C HIS A 6 24.94 22.70 -45.86
N GLY A 7 25.96 22.86 -45.02
CA GLY A 7 26.41 21.81 -44.10
C GLY A 7 25.46 21.67 -42.90
N PRO A 8 25.43 20.50 -42.23
CA PRO A 8 24.56 20.27 -41.08
C PRO A 8 24.96 21.14 -39.88
N ALA A 9 23.97 21.64 -39.16
CA ALA A 9 24.17 22.44 -37.96
C ALA A 9 24.85 21.62 -36.84
N LYS A 10 25.76 22.27 -36.09
CA LYS A 10 26.35 21.69 -34.88
C LYS A 10 25.26 21.51 -33.80
N PRO A 11 25.26 20.40 -33.03
CA PRO A 11 24.41 20.28 -31.85
C PRO A 11 24.90 21.23 -30.74
N THR A 12 23.97 22.01 -30.18
CA THR A 12 24.20 22.81 -28.98
C THR A 12 24.32 21.88 -27.77
N PRO A 13 25.34 22.01 -26.90
CA PRO A 13 25.45 21.17 -25.72
C PRO A 13 24.34 21.46 -24.71
N SER A 14 23.73 20.41 -24.17
CA SER A 14 22.86 20.49 -23.00
C SER A 14 23.67 20.89 -21.76
N ALA A 15 23.22 21.95 -21.08
CA ALA A 15 23.73 22.32 -19.76
C ALA A 15 22.86 21.69 -18.65
N PRO A 16 23.44 21.29 -17.50
CA PRO A 16 22.75 20.47 -16.52
C PRO A 16 22.07 21.28 -15.41
N THR A 17 20.94 20.77 -14.91
CA THR A 17 20.45 21.04 -13.55
C THR A 17 21.06 19.97 -12.64
N PRO A 18 21.82 20.32 -11.57
CA PRO A 18 21.20 20.26 -10.25
C PRO A 18 21.85 21.23 -9.23
N MET A 19 21.28 22.43 -9.08
CA MET A 19 21.40 23.23 -7.85
C MET A 19 20.08 24.00 -7.63
N ALA A 20 18.97 23.26 -7.57
CA ALA A 20 17.70 23.78 -7.09
C ALA A 20 17.73 23.90 -5.57
N ASP A 21 18.34 25.00 -5.13
CA ASP A 21 17.87 25.82 -4.02
C ASP A 21 17.76 25.19 -2.61
N LEU A 22 18.89 25.19 -1.90
CA LEU A 22 18.96 24.98 -0.45
C LEU A 22 18.23 26.06 0.38
N SER A 23 17.70 27.14 -0.21
CA SER A 23 16.85 28.12 0.48
C SER A 23 15.35 27.80 0.42
N ALA A 24 14.94 26.77 -0.33
CA ALA A 24 13.56 26.29 -0.36
C ALA A 24 13.09 25.68 0.98
N TYR A 25 14.03 25.34 1.88
CA TYR A 25 13.77 24.78 3.20
C TYR A 25 14.35 25.66 4.32
N PRO A 26 13.68 26.74 4.74
CA PRO A 26 13.96 27.33 6.04
C PRO A 26 13.69 26.27 7.13
N ILE A 27 14.73 25.91 7.89
CA ILE A 27 14.60 24.94 8.98
C ILE A 27 13.79 25.58 10.12
N LEU A 28 12.48 25.35 10.09
CA LEU A 28 11.61 25.55 11.24
C LEU A 28 11.86 24.41 12.23
N THR A 29 12.64 24.67 13.27
CA THR A 29 12.88 23.73 14.38
C THR A 29 11.69 23.70 15.36
N GLU A 30 10.48 23.54 14.84
CA GLU A 30 9.36 23.07 15.62
C GLU A 30 9.30 21.56 15.36
N GLU A 31 9.44 20.74 16.42
CA GLU A 31 9.38 19.29 16.29
C GLU A 31 7.97 18.89 15.86
N VAL A 32 7.76 18.73 14.55
CA VAL A 32 6.63 17.98 14.01
C VAL A 32 6.83 16.54 14.47
N GLY A 33 6.23 16.23 15.61
CA GLY A 33 6.18 14.89 16.18
C GLY A 33 5.33 13.98 15.30
N TYR A 34 5.90 13.52 14.19
CA TYR A 34 5.35 12.41 13.43
C TYR A 34 5.05 11.27 14.41
N PRO A 35 3.83 10.70 14.42
CA PRO A 35 3.61 9.47 15.13
C PRO A 35 4.59 8.43 14.58
N PRO A 36 5.30 7.66 15.42
CA PRO A 36 6.18 6.62 14.92
C PRO A 36 5.37 5.66 14.06
N SER A 37 5.93 5.27 12.91
CA SER A 37 5.35 4.24 12.06
C SER A 37 4.91 3.05 12.93
N PRO A 38 3.72 2.45 12.72
CA PRO A 38 3.20 1.38 13.59
C PRO A 38 4.04 0.08 13.59
N LEU A 39 5.17 0.06 12.88
CA LEU A 39 6.18 -1.00 12.85
C LEU A 39 7.48 -0.65 13.60
N ALA A 40 7.63 0.58 14.12
CA ALA A 40 8.83 1.02 14.83
C ALA A 40 8.81 0.55 16.30
N LYS A 41 9.68 -0.40 16.65
CA LYS A 41 9.95 -0.75 18.05
C LYS A 41 10.62 0.43 18.77
N PRO A 42 10.26 0.73 20.03
CA PRO A 42 10.83 1.87 20.75
C PRO A 42 12.31 1.62 21.11
N SER A 43 13.18 2.45 20.54
CA SER A 43 14.59 2.58 20.94
C SER A 43 14.73 3.78 21.87
N GLY A 44 15.06 3.56 23.14
CA GLY A 44 15.19 4.62 24.14
C GLY A 44 16.53 5.36 24.10
N GLY A 45 16.50 6.65 24.46
CA GLY A 45 17.68 7.49 24.68
C GLY A 45 17.35 8.97 24.45
N GLY A 46 17.52 9.86 25.44
CA GLY A 46 17.11 11.26 25.32
C GLY A 46 17.92 12.25 26.16
N ARG A 47 17.56 13.55 26.05
CA ARG A 47 17.84 14.70 26.94
C ARG A 47 17.23 15.96 26.28
N ILE A 48 16.22 16.62 26.86
CA ILE A 48 16.25 17.65 27.93
C ILE A 48 17.02 18.93 27.55
N ASP A 49 16.26 19.96 27.12
CA ASP A 49 16.21 21.32 27.69
C ASP A 49 14.92 22.02 27.15
N GLY A 50 14.45 23.22 27.56
CA GLY A 50 14.99 24.13 28.59
C GLY A 50 14.15 25.41 28.91
N GLY A 51 12.91 25.60 28.43
CA GLY A 51 12.19 26.89 28.55
C GLY A 51 10.66 26.79 28.60
N GLY A 52 10.03 27.42 29.60
CA GLY A 52 8.60 27.22 29.92
C GLY A 52 7.61 28.22 29.31
N GLY A 53 6.39 27.74 29.03
CA GLY A 53 5.30 28.51 28.42
C GLY A 53 3.88 27.95 28.63
N ALA A 54 3.56 27.50 29.86
CA ALA A 54 2.20 27.24 30.39
C ALA A 54 1.05 26.78 29.44
N SER A 55 1.29 25.76 28.61
CA SER A 55 0.28 25.04 27.81
C SER A 55 0.08 23.57 28.27
N SER A 56 0.52 23.27 29.49
CA SER A 56 1.37 22.10 29.76
C SER A 56 0.70 20.78 30.15
N ILE A 57 -0.62 20.62 30.01
CA ILE A 57 -1.31 19.33 30.10
C ILE A 57 -2.55 19.29 29.22
N GLY A 58 -3.37 20.36 29.21
CA GLY A 58 -4.61 20.39 28.43
C GLY A 58 -4.38 20.24 26.93
N GLN A 59 -3.33 20.86 26.37
CA GLN A 59 -2.99 20.70 24.96
C GLN A 59 -2.39 19.32 24.67
N ILE A 60 -1.55 18.79 25.56
CA ILE A 60 -0.97 17.44 25.44
C ILE A 60 -2.06 16.37 25.48
N ALA A 61 -3.02 16.50 26.40
CA ALA A 61 -4.18 15.62 26.51
C ALA A 61 -5.09 15.74 25.27
N ASN A 62 -5.41 16.96 24.82
CA ASN A 62 -6.20 17.15 23.60
C ASN A 62 -5.49 16.61 22.34
N HIS A 63 -4.16 16.73 22.25
CA HIS A 63 -3.37 16.16 21.16
C HIS A 63 -3.37 14.62 21.21
N ALA A 64 -3.12 14.03 22.38
CA ALA A 64 -3.18 12.58 22.57
C ALA A 64 -4.58 12.01 22.28
N ILE A 65 -5.65 12.68 22.75
CA ILE A 65 -7.03 12.33 22.44
C ILE A 65 -7.30 12.46 20.93
N SER A 66 -6.82 13.53 20.28
CA SER A 66 -6.99 13.72 18.84
C SER A 66 -6.28 12.65 18.02
N ALA A 67 -5.07 12.25 18.42
CA ALA A 67 -4.27 11.22 17.77
C ALA A 67 -4.86 9.82 17.97
N VAL A 68 -5.36 9.49 19.16
CA VAL A 68 -6.02 8.20 19.47
C VAL A 68 -7.37 8.09 18.79
N LEU A 69 -8.13 9.18 18.69
CA LEU A 69 -9.50 9.19 18.15
C LEU A 69 -9.59 9.62 16.68
N GLY A 70 -8.49 10.00 16.02
CA GLY A 70 -8.49 10.52 14.64
C GLY A 70 -9.45 11.71 14.42
N TRP A 71 -9.65 12.54 15.46
CA TRP A 71 -10.70 13.57 15.47
C TRP A 71 -10.39 14.66 16.49
N LYS A 72 -10.54 15.93 16.10
CA LYS A 72 -10.24 17.09 16.93
C LYS A 72 -11.40 17.42 17.89
N PRO A 73 -11.22 17.35 19.22
CA PRO A 73 -12.29 17.64 20.18
C PRO A 73 -12.86 19.05 20.05
N ARG A 74 -14.19 19.11 19.96
CA ARG A 74 -14.96 20.35 20.12
C ARG A 74 -15.69 20.33 21.46
N SER A 75 -15.66 21.43 22.20
CA SER A 75 -16.21 21.52 23.56
C SER A 75 -17.74 21.49 23.65
N ASP A 76 -18.42 21.59 22.51
CA ASP A 76 -19.87 21.68 22.34
C ASP A 76 -20.51 20.40 21.77
N ASP A 77 -19.72 19.39 21.37
CA ASP A 77 -20.22 18.15 20.78
C ASP A 77 -19.79 16.85 21.51
N PRO A 78 -20.43 16.55 22.67
CA PRO A 78 -20.18 15.30 23.39
C PRO A 78 -20.72 14.06 22.66
N LYS A 79 -21.61 14.22 21.66
CA LYS A 79 -22.13 13.09 20.87
C LYS A 79 -21.10 12.63 19.84
N ALA A 80 -20.47 13.56 19.12
CA ALA A 80 -19.37 13.24 18.22
C ALA A 80 -18.18 12.63 18.96
N PHE A 81 -17.85 13.12 20.16
CA PHE A 81 -16.81 12.49 21.00
C PHE A 81 -17.14 11.03 21.37
N LEU A 82 -18.39 10.74 21.77
CA LEU A 82 -18.80 9.36 22.09
C LEU A 82 -18.83 8.45 20.84
N GLY A 83 -19.23 8.99 19.69
CA GLY A 83 -19.14 8.29 18.40
C GLY A 83 -17.70 7.97 18.02
N ALA A 84 -16.81 8.96 18.12
CA ALA A 84 -15.37 8.81 17.90
C ALA A 84 -14.74 7.73 18.79
N LEU A 85 -15.09 7.71 20.07
CA LEU A 85 -14.62 6.70 21.03
C LEU A 85 -15.10 5.30 20.65
N THR A 86 -16.40 5.14 20.36
CA THR A 86 -17.00 3.86 19.96
C THR A 86 -16.44 3.31 18.65
N GLN A 87 -16.05 4.20 17.72
CA GLN A 87 -15.41 3.82 16.44
C GLN A 87 -13.93 3.46 16.57
N SER A 88 -13.21 4.04 17.55
CA SER A 88 -11.76 3.85 17.71
C SER A 88 -11.40 2.68 18.64
N PHE A 89 -12.38 2.05 19.29
CA PHE A 89 -12.16 0.95 20.23
C PHE A 89 -13.22 -0.13 20.07
N THR A 90 -12.82 -1.37 19.78
CA THR A 90 -13.69 -2.54 19.89
C THR A 90 -13.62 -3.10 21.30
N LEU A 91 -14.78 -3.41 21.88
CA LEU A 91 -14.91 -4.08 23.17
C LEU A 91 -15.37 -5.51 22.94
N THR A 92 -14.63 -6.48 23.47
CA THR A 92 -14.98 -7.91 23.40
C THR A 92 -14.97 -8.51 24.80
N GLU A 93 -16.04 -9.22 25.16
CA GLU A 93 -16.11 -9.98 26.40
C GLU A 93 -15.42 -11.33 26.21
N VAL A 94 -14.36 -11.57 26.98
CA VAL A 94 -13.54 -12.78 26.93
C VAL A 94 -13.42 -13.30 28.36
N GLU A 95 -13.85 -14.54 28.60
CA GLU A 95 -13.72 -15.25 29.88
C GLU A 95 -14.23 -14.49 31.14
N GLY A 96 -15.17 -13.55 30.96
CA GLY A 96 -15.80 -12.78 32.04
C GLY A 96 -15.14 -11.42 32.33
N HIS A 97 -14.18 -10.98 31.52
CA HIS A 97 -13.68 -9.60 31.51
C HIS A 97 -13.88 -8.95 30.12
N VAL A 98 -13.92 -7.61 30.10
CA VAL A 98 -14.02 -6.85 28.84
C VAL A 98 -12.62 -6.45 28.39
N GLU A 99 -12.19 -6.96 27.24
CA GLU A 99 -10.98 -6.53 26.56
C GLU A 99 -11.28 -5.36 25.62
N SER A 100 -10.44 -4.34 25.63
CA SER A 100 -10.52 -3.20 24.72
C SER A 100 -9.37 -3.21 23.72
N LYS A 101 -9.70 -3.28 22.44
CA LYS A 101 -8.73 -3.20 21.34
C LYS A 101 -8.85 -1.86 20.65
N TRP A 102 -7.79 -1.04 20.74
CA TRP A 102 -7.69 0.19 19.96
C TRP A 102 -7.52 -0.12 18.47
N ILE A 103 -8.24 0.62 17.63
CA ILE A 103 -8.15 0.60 16.18
C ILE A 103 -7.85 2.04 15.76
N ALA A 104 -6.68 2.25 15.15
CA ALA A 104 -6.33 3.55 14.58
C ALA A 104 -7.31 3.91 13.46
N ARG A 105 -7.82 5.14 13.43
CA ARG A 105 -8.57 5.64 12.27
C ARG A 105 -7.64 5.81 11.07
N SER A 106 -7.51 4.76 10.28
CA SER A 106 -7.38 4.93 8.84
C SER A 106 -8.76 5.24 8.25
N TYR A 107 -8.88 6.19 7.31
CA TYR A 107 -10.10 6.32 6.50
C TYR A 107 -10.33 5.11 5.58
N ALA A 108 -9.35 4.20 5.50
CA ALA A 108 -9.63 2.78 5.32
C ALA A 108 -10.52 2.31 6.48
N VAL A 109 -11.82 2.57 6.30
CA VAL A 109 -12.91 1.82 6.90
C VAL A 109 -12.47 0.39 6.87
N GLN A 110 -12.24 -0.16 8.06
CA GLN A 110 -11.89 -1.55 8.20
C GLN A 110 -13.11 -2.30 7.71
N THR A 111 -13.04 -2.72 6.45
CA THR A 111 -13.98 -3.64 5.85
C THR A 111 -13.81 -4.91 6.66
N ASP A 112 -14.68 -5.05 7.66
CA ASP A 112 -14.86 -6.26 8.43
C ASP A 112 -14.89 -7.45 7.46
N LEU A 113 -14.35 -8.59 7.89
CA LEU A 113 -13.51 -9.50 7.10
C LEU A 113 -14.13 -10.10 5.80
N SER A 114 -15.37 -9.76 5.49
CA SER A 114 -16.13 -10.02 4.27
C SER A 114 -15.96 -8.98 3.14
N GLY A 115 -15.50 -7.75 3.42
CA GLY A 115 -15.48 -6.65 2.43
C GLY A 115 -14.13 -6.35 1.75
N GLY A 116 -13.01 -6.58 2.43
CA GLY A 116 -11.67 -6.14 1.99
C GLY A 116 -10.91 -7.13 1.10
N ILE A 117 -11.38 -8.37 1.01
CA ILE A 117 -10.82 -9.47 0.22
C ILE A 117 -11.95 -9.99 -0.68
N THR A 118 -11.88 -9.73 -1.99
CA THR A 118 -12.98 -10.05 -2.92
C THR A 118 -12.47 -10.60 -4.26
N GLY A 119 -13.36 -11.20 -5.06
CA GLY A 119 -13.04 -11.64 -6.43
C GLY A 119 -11.89 -12.65 -6.50
N ALA A 120 -10.93 -12.42 -7.41
CA ALA A 120 -9.76 -13.28 -7.52
C ALA A 120 -8.91 -13.32 -6.25
N GLN A 121 -8.91 -12.26 -5.42
CA GLN A 121 -8.17 -12.27 -4.16
C GLN A 121 -8.77 -13.28 -3.18
N ALA A 122 -10.09 -13.29 -3.01
CA ALA A 122 -10.78 -14.24 -2.14
C ALA A 122 -10.58 -15.69 -2.62
N SER A 123 -10.70 -15.92 -3.94
CA SER A 123 -10.45 -17.22 -4.56
C SER A 123 -9.01 -17.70 -4.33
N LEU A 124 -8.03 -16.83 -4.54
CA LEU A 124 -6.61 -17.16 -4.39
C LEU A 124 -6.23 -17.36 -2.92
N TYR A 125 -6.72 -16.52 -2.00
CA TYR A 125 -6.48 -16.67 -0.57
C TYR A 125 -7.10 -17.97 -0.01
N ALA A 126 -8.34 -18.30 -0.39
CA ALA A 126 -8.99 -19.55 0.01
C ALA A 126 -8.18 -20.78 -0.46
N ARG A 127 -7.77 -20.78 -1.74
CA ARG A 127 -6.92 -21.85 -2.30
C ARG A 127 -5.53 -21.91 -1.66
N ALA A 128 -4.93 -20.76 -1.35
CA ALA A 128 -3.63 -20.68 -0.68
C ALA A 128 -3.70 -21.23 0.75
N LYS A 129 -4.78 -20.90 1.47
CA LYS A 129 -5.04 -21.42 2.81
C LYS A 129 -5.24 -22.95 2.77
N GLU A 130 -6.08 -23.46 1.88
CA GLU A 130 -6.27 -24.91 1.71
C GLU A 130 -4.95 -25.61 1.37
N ALA A 131 -4.19 -25.08 0.40
CA ALA A 131 -2.89 -25.62 0.02
C ALA A 131 -1.90 -25.62 1.20
N MET A 132 -1.86 -24.57 2.02
CA MET A 132 -1.01 -24.51 3.22
C MET A 132 -1.47 -25.48 4.31
N ASP A 133 -2.78 -25.54 4.59
CA ASP A 133 -3.36 -26.42 5.61
C ASP A 133 -3.09 -27.92 5.28
N GLN A 134 -2.97 -28.28 3.99
CA GLN A 134 -2.50 -29.61 3.54
C GLN A 134 -0.97 -29.75 3.47
N SER A 135 -0.25 -28.68 3.11
CA SER A 135 1.22 -28.71 2.93
C SER A 135 1.99 -28.78 4.25
N LEU A 136 1.55 -28.08 5.29
CA LEU A 136 2.27 -28.00 6.56
C LEU A 136 2.37 -29.37 7.28
N PRO A 137 1.29 -30.18 7.41
CA PRO A 137 1.42 -31.52 7.99
C PRO A 137 2.36 -32.44 7.20
N LEU A 138 2.38 -32.33 5.87
CA LEU A 138 3.30 -33.10 5.02
C LEU A 138 4.75 -32.68 5.27
N LEU A 139 5.04 -31.38 5.23
CA LEU A 139 6.36 -30.79 5.52
C LEU A 139 6.89 -31.18 6.90
N ASP A 140 6.01 -31.20 7.90
CA ASP A 140 6.33 -31.54 9.28
C ASP A 140 6.62 -33.04 9.46
N GLY A 141 5.93 -33.89 8.68
CA GLY A 141 6.15 -35.33 8.62
C GLY A 141 7.32 -35.78 7.76
N LEU A 142 7.97 -34.90 6.99
CA LEU A 142 9.17 -35.25 6.23
C LEU A 142 10.35 -35.56 7.16
N TYR A 143 11.09 -36.61 6.83
CA TYR A 143 12.37 -36.96 7.45
C TYR A 143 13.46 -37.15 6.38
N ALA A 144 14.73 -37.01 6.76
CA ALA A 144 15.84 -37.22 5.84
C ALA A 144 16.07 -38.71 5.59
N LEU A 145 16.17 -39.09 4.31
CA LEU A 145 16.59 -40.41 3.82
C LEU A 145 18.11 -40.46 3.55
N ASP A 146 18.72 -39.31 3.24
CA ASP A 146 20.17 -39.21 3.09
C ASP A 146 20.85 -39.36 4.48
N PRO A 147 21.68 -40.42 4.70
CA PRO A 147 22.34 -40.65 5.99
C PRO A 147 23.46 -39.65 6.31
N THR A 148 23.81 -38.76 5.37
CA THR A 148 24.80 -37.69 5.54
C THR A 148 24.17 -36.34 5.88
N ALA A 149 22.84 -36.23 5.89
CA ALA A 149 22.13 -34.99 6.22
C ALA A 149 22.30 -34.61 7.70
N GLU A 150 22.82 -33.41 7.97
CA GLU A 150 22.97 -32.91 9.34
C GLU A 150 21.62 -32.50 9.93
N GLN A 151 21.34 -32.93 11.17
CA GLN A 151 20.02 -32.74 11.79
C GLN A 151 19.68 -31.25 12.01
N GLU A 152 20.68 -30.40 12.23
CA GLU A 152 20.50 -28.94 12.38
C GLU A 152 20.07 -28.30 11.04
N ASP A 153 20.74 -28.65 9.94
CA ASP A 153 20.37 -28.21 8.58
C ASP A 153 18.97 -28.69 8.18
N VAL A 154 18.63 -29.95 8.47
CA VAL A 154 17.32 -30.55 8.21
C VAL A 154 16.21 -29.72 8.87
N VAL A 155 16.36 -29.37 10.16
CA VAL A 155 15.38 -28.53 10.87
C VAL A 155 15.36 -27.11 10.31
N ALA A 156 16.53 -26.50 10.07
CA ALA A 156 16.62 -25.13 9.57
C ALA A 156 15.95 -24.95 8.19
N TYR A 157 16.19 -25.87 7.24
CA TYR A 157 15.59 -25.80 5.91
C TYR A 157 14.07 -26.02 5.95
N ARG A 158 13.57 -26.90 6.81
CA ARG A 158 12.12 -27.07 7.02
C ARG A 158 11.47 -25.79 7.53
N ASP A 159 12.08 -25.14 8.51
CA ASP A 159 11.56 -23.90 9.09
C ASP A 159 11.61 -22.73 8.10
N VAL A 160 12.63 -22.68 7.23
CA VAL A 160 12.69 -21.73 6.09
C VAL A 160 11.53 -21.94 5.11
N VAL A 161 11.28 -23.18 4.67
CA VAL A 161 10.16 -23.49 3.76
C VAL A 161 8.82 -23.19 4.42
N ARG A 162 8.61 -23.60 5.67
CA ARG A 162 7.41 -23.29 6.46
C ARG A 162 7.15 -21.78 6.51
N THR A 163 8.18 -21.00 6.87
CA THR A 163 8.07 -19.53 6.98
C THR A 163 7.68 -18.90 5.64
N GLN A 164 8.29 -19.35 4.54
CA GLN A 164 7.97 -18.84 3.19
C GLN A 164 6.54 -19.18 2.76
N LEU A 165 6.03 -20.38 3.10
CA LEU A 165 4.65 -20.77 2.82
C LEU A 165 3.63 -19.94 3.62
N THR A 166 3.84 -19.76 4.93
CA THR A 166 2.95 -18.93 5.75
C THR A 166 2.93 -17.48 5.26
N GLN A 167 4.10 -16.89 5.01
CA GLN A 167 4.19 -15.52 4.50
C GLN A 167 3.53 -15.35 3.12
N LEU A 168 3.55 -16.37 2.27
CA LEU A 168 2.87 -16.35 0.97
C LEU A 168 1.34 -16.29 1.14
N VAL A 169 0.77 -17.06 2.08
CA VAL A 169 -0.67 -17.01 2.40
C VAL A 169 -1.05 -15.64 2.99
N ASP A 170 -0.22 -15.10 3.90
CA ASP A 170 -0.42 -13.77 4.49
C ASP A 170 -0.46 -12.66 3.42
N GLU A 171 0.38 -12.73 2.38
CA GLU A 171 0.32 -11.78 1.26
C GLU A 171 -0.99 -11.86 0.46
N PHE A 172 -1.52 -13.06 0.22
CA PHE A 172 -2.82 -13.19 -0.45
C PHE A 172 -3.98 -12.66 0.41
N GLY A 173 -3.84 -12.69 1.74
CA GLY A 173 -4.76 -12.08 2.69
C GLY A 173 -4.61 -10.56 2.85
N PHE A 174 -3.67 -9.90 2.17
CA PHE A 174 -3.38 -8.48 2.42
C PHE A 174 -4.52 -7.54 1.99
N VAL A 175 -4.94 -6.64 2.88
CA VAL A 175 -6.08 -5.74 2.64
C VAL A 175 -5.77 -4.71 1.54
N GLY A 176 -6.59 -4.70 0.49
CA GLY A 176 -6.34 -3.94 -0.74
C GLY A 176 -5.49 -4.66 -1.77
N GLY A 177 -5.40 -5.99 -1.70
CA GLY A 177 -4.76 -6.85 -2.70
C GLY A 177 -3.34 -7.30 -2.33
N PRO A 178 -2.89 -8.46 -2.87
CA PRO A 178 -1.55 -8.96 -2.63
C PRO A 178 -0.48 -8.01 -3.18
N ARG A 179 0.61 -7.83 -2.43
CA ARG A 179 1.77 -7.07 -2.89
C ARG A 179 2.54 -7.90 -3.91
N VAL A 180 2.23 -7.69 -5.19
CA VAL A 180 2.82 -8.41 -6.34
C VAL A 180 4.33 -8.68 -6.19
N PRO A 181 5.19 -7.72 -5.79
CA PRO A 181 6.62 -7.98 -5.62
C PRO A 181 6.92 -8.99 -4.49
N ARG A 182 6.21 -8.95 -3.35
CA ARG A 182 6.43 -9.89 -2.24
C ARG A 182 5.98 -11.30 -2.60
N VAL A 183 4.83 -11.44 -3.27
CA VAL A 183 4.35 -12.74 -3.78
C VAL A 183 5.36 -13.34 -4.77
N ASN A 184 5.84 -12.53 -5.72
CA ASN A 184 6.88 -12.95 -6.66
C ASN A 184 8.18 -13.34 -5.95
N THR A 185 8.59 -12.60 -4.91
CA THR A 185 9.75 -12.95 -4.07
C THR A 185 9.55 -14.30 -3.39
N TYR A 186 8.41 -14.57 -2.76
CA TYR A 186 8.20 -15.83 -2.04
C TYR A 186 8.15 -17.05 -2.96
N PHE A 187 7.47 -16.97 -4.11
CA PHE A 187 7.55 -18.05 -5.11
C PHE A 187 8.95 -18.17 -5.74
N GLY A 188 9.67 -17.05 -5.91
CA GLY A 188 11.07 -17.04 -6.35
C GLY A 188 11.98 -17.76 -5.36
N LEU A 189 11.80 -17.55 -4.06
CA LEU A 189 12.54 -18.26 -3.01
C LEU A 189 12.16 -19.74 -2.94
N LEU A 190 10.87 -20.07 -2.98
CA LEU A 190 10.36 -21.44 -2.86
C LEU A 190 10.74 -22.33 -4.04
N LEU A 191 10.67 -21.81 -5.27
CA LEU A 191 10.77 -22.59 -6.50
C LEU A 191 12.00 -22.25 -7.38
N ASN A 192 12.71 -21.15 -7.09
CA ASN A 192 13.69 -20.51 -7.99
C ASN A 192 13.12 -20.29 -9.41
N SER A 193 11.84 -19.94 -9.46
CA SER A 193 11.18 -19.41 -10.65
C SER A 193 11.73 -18.00 -10.94
N PRO A 194 11.85 -17.56 -12.21
CA PRO A 194 12.32 -16.22 -12.53
C PRO A 194 11.53 -15.15 -11.75
N ALA A 195 12.24 -14.11 -11.27
CA ALA A 195 11.72 -13.06 -10.39
C ALA A 195 10.51 -12.25 -10.94
N ILE A 196 10.16 -12.48 -12.20
CA ILE A 196 9.00 -11.91 -12.88
C ILE A 196 8.04 -13.04 -13.22
N PHE A 197 7.16 -13.37 -12.27
CA PHE A 197 5.90 -14.04 -12.62
C PHE A 197 5.12 -13.09 -13.52
N ASN A 198 4.79 -13.56 -14.71
CA ASN A 198 3.97 -12.88 -15.69
C ASN A 198 3.00 -13.91 -16.30
N PRO A 199 1.95 -13.49 -17.03
CA PRO A 199 0.94 -14.41 -17.58
C PRO A 199 1.46 -15.50 -18.54
N SER A 200 2.72 -15.42 -18.98
CA SER A 200 3.39 -16.41 -19.83
C SER A 200 4.49 -17.21 -19.11
N ALA A 201 4.66 -17.02 -17.80
CA ALA A 201 5.60 -17.80 -17.01
C ALA A 201 5.15 -19.27 -16.94
N LEU A 202 6.10 -20.20 -17.10
CA LEU A 202 5.87 -21.63 -16.94
C LEU A 202 6.33 -22.06 -15.54
N VAL A 203 5.46 -22.72 -14.79
CA VAL A 203 5.83 -23.34 -13.52
C VAL A 203 6.41 -24.73 -13.79
N GLN A 204 7.59 -24.99 -13.24
CA GLN A 204 8.13 -26.35 -13.19
C GLN A 204 7.32 -27.16 -12.18
N SER A 205 6.51 -28.11 -12.65
CA SER A 205 5.66 -28.97 -11.80
C SER A 205 6.27 -30.35 -11.51
N ASN A 206 7.37 -30.74 -12.15
CA ASN A 206 8.04 -31.99 -11.80
C ASN A 206 8.78 -31.82 -10.47
N SER A 207 8.35 -32.55 -9.43
CA SER A 207 8.93 -32.56 -8.08
C SER A 207 10.46 -32.68 -8.05
N ASP A 208 11.02 -33.48 -8.96
CA ASP A 208 12.47 -33.70 -9.06
C ASP A 208 13.23 -32.55 -9.76
N LEU A 209 12.53 -31.66 -10.46
CA LEU A 209 13.14 -30.55 -11.21
C LEU A 209 12.86 -29.17 -10.61
N ILE A 210 12.03 -29.09 -9.57
CA ILE A 210 11.83 -27.88 -8.77
C ILE A 210 13.15 -27.48 -8.10
N ASN A 211 13.41 -26.17 -8.05
CA ASN A 211 14.59 -25.56 -7.46
C ASN A 211 14.17 -24.72 -6.23
N GLY A 212 14.99 -23.76 -5.80
CA GLY A 212 14.68 -22.91 -4.64
C GLY A 212 14.77 -23.68 -3.33
N SER A 213 14.16 -23.16 -2.26
CA SER A 213 14.20 -23.78 -0.93
C SER A 213 13.51 -25.16 -0.91
N LEU A 214 12.45 -25.39 -1.69
CA LEU A 214 11.84 -26.71 -1.84
C LEU A 214 12.77 -27.69 -2.57
N GLY A 215 13.42 -27.23 -3.64
CA GLY A 215 14.43 -28.05 -4.34
C GLY A 215 15.64 -28.37 -3.46
N GLN A 216 16.10 -27.42 -2.65
CA GLN A 216 17.18 -27.62 -1.68
C GLN A 216 16.78 -28.59 -0.57
N LEU A 217 15.58 -28.44 0.01
CA LEU A 217 15.03 -29.38 0.98
C LEU A 217 14.97 -30.80 0.40
N ARG A 218 14.47 -30.96 -0.84
CA ARG A 218 14.44 -32.27 -1.52
C ARG A 218 15.81 -32.95 -1.59
N GLN A 219 16.85 -32.19 -1.92
CA GLN A 219 18.21 -32.72 -2.05
C GLN A 219 18.79 -33.05 -0.67
N LEU A 220 18.69 -32.12 0.30
CA LEU A 220 19.18 -32.31 1.67
C LEU A 220 18.52 -33.51 2.36
N TYR A 221 17.22 -33.69 2.17
CA TYR A 221 16.46 -34.81 2.73
C TYR A 221 16.63 -36.10 1.90
N GLY A 222 17.17 -36.05 0.69
CA GLY A 222 17.23 -37.20 -0.21
C GLY A 222 15.85 -37.74 -0.62
N VAL A 223 14.81 -36.90 -0.71
CA VAL A 223 13.40 -37.28 -1.00
C VAL A 223 12.98 -37.01 -2.46
N TYR A 224 13.89 -37.26 -3.40
CA TYR A 224 13.62 -37.23 -4.85
C TYR A 224 13.26 -38.62 -5.39
N THR A 225 12.57 -38.72 -6.53
CA THR A 225 12.41 -40.01 -7.22
C THR A 225 13.63 -40.31 -8.11
N VAL A 226 14.07 -39.31 -8.88
CA VAL A 226 15.28 -39.32 -9.71
C VAL A 226 16.16 -38.14 -9.32
N ASN A 227 17.47 -38.40 -9.14
CA ASN A 227 18.41 -37.33 -8.86
C ASN A 227 18.56 -36.42 -10.09
N SER A 228 18.18 -35.15 -9.94
CA SER A 228 18.13 -34.17 -11.03
C SER A 228 19.48 -33.81 -11.66
N VAL A 229 20.59 -34.16 -11.01
CA VAL A 229 21.96 -33.85 -11.45
C VAL A 229 22.58 -35.06 -12.16
N THR A 230 22.37 -36.26 -11.62
CA THR A 230 23.01 -37.51 -12.13
C THR A 230 22.08 -38.37 -12.99
N ALA A 231 20.78 -38.06 -13.04
CA ALA A 231 19.72 -38.87 -13.64
C ALA A 231 19.61 -40.31 -13.09
N ALA A 232 20.24 -40.60 -11.94
CA ALA A 232 20.14 -41.88 -11.26
C ALA A 232 18.85 -41.98 -10.43
N GLN A 233 18.31 -43.19 -10.28
CA GLN A 233 17.25 -43.45 -9.30
C GLN A 233 17.74 -43.17 -7.87
N ASN A 234 16.82 -42.82 -6.98
CA ASN A 234 17.16 -42.60 -5.58
C ASN A 234 17.58 -43.91 -4.88
N SER A 235 18.83 -43.97 -4.42
CA SER A 235 19.38 -45.09 -3.65
C SER A 235 19.04 -45.05 -2.16
N PHE A 236 18.46 -43.95 -1.66
CA PHE A 236 18.05 -43.84 -0.26
C PHE A 236 16.68 -44.46 0.02
N VAL A 237 15.81 -44.57 -0.99
CA VAL A 237 14.49 -45.23 -0.89
C VAL A 237 14.70 -46.74 -0.90
N ASN A 238 14.53 -47.37 0.27
CA ASN A 238 14.74 -48.82 0.45
C ASN A 238 13.49 -49.52 1.03
N THR A 239 12.58 -48.78 1.62
CA THR A 239 11.34 -49.27 2.24
C THR A 239 10.10 -48.56 1.68
N VAL A 240 8.92 -49.12 1.97
CA VAL A 240 7.62 -48.49 1.64
C VAL A 240 7.44 -47.17 2.38
N ASP A 241 7.99 -47.04 3.60
CA ASP A 241 7.92 -45.79 4.37
C ASP A 241 8.78 -44.69 3.71
N ASP A 242 9.93 -45.04 3.13
CA ASP A 242 10.78 -44.10 2.37
C ASP A 242 10.12 -43.65 1.05
N GLU A 243 9.40 -44.56 0.39
CA GLU A 243 8.58 -44.26 -0.80
C GLU A 243 7.40 -43.34 -0.42
N GLN A 244 6.76 -43.59 0.72
CA GLN A 244 5.71 -42.71 1.25
C GLN A 244 6.26 -41.32 1.62
N ASN A 245 7.46 -41.23 2.21
CA ASN A 245 8.12 -39.96 2.52
C ASN A 245 8.46 -39.17 1.23
N THR A 246 8.98 -39.84 0.20
CA THR A 246 9.19 -39.26 -1.14
C THR A 246 7.87 -38.81 -1.78
N THR A 247 6.79 -39.58 -1.59
CA THR A 247 5.44 -39.25 -2.06
C THR A 247 4.88 -38.02 -1.32
N ASN A 248 5.09 -37.89 -0.02
CA ASN A 248 4.69 -36.73 0.77
C ASN A 248 5.37 -35.45 0.26
N PHE A 249 6.67 -35.51 -0.06
CA PHE A 249 7.37 -34.38 -0.69
C PHE A 249 6.79 -34.04 -2.06
N ARG A 250 6.48 -35.05 -2.89
CA ARG A 250 5.85 -34.83 -4.20
C ARG A 250 4.53 -34.07 -4.06
N ILE A 251 3.64 -34.52 -3.18
CA ILE A 251 2.33 -33.88 -2.92
C ILE A 251 2.51 -32.43 -2.42
N LEU A 252 3.43 -32.20 -1.47
CA LEU A 252 3.81 -30.85 -1.03
C LEU A 252 4.23 -29.97 -2.21
N SER A 253 5.07 -30.49 -3.10
CA SER A 253 5.58 -29.75 -4.27
C SER A 253 4.48 -29.46 -5.31
N ASP A 254 3.52 -30.37 -5.47
CA ASP A 254 2.35 -30.21 -6.33
C ASP A 254 1.42 -29.10 -5.80
N TYR A 255 1.18 -29.02 -4.48
CA TYR A 255 0.40 -27.93 -3.88
C TYR A 255 1.01 -26.54 -4.17
N VAL A 256 2.32 -26.40 -3.97
CA VAL A 256 3.01 -25.09 -4.12
C VAL A 256 3.11 -24.67 -5.58
N THR A 257 3.39 -25.59 -6.50
CA THR A 257 3.43 -25.29 -7.94
C THR A 257 2.04 -25.02 -8.52
N SER A 258 1.01 -25.75 -8.06
CA SER A 258 -0.41 -25.50 -8.36
C SER A 258 -0.86 -24.10 -7.88
N LEU A 259 -0.38 -23.66 -6.71
CA LEU A 259 -0.62 -22.31 -6.20
C LEU A 259 0.12 -21.24 -7.03
N ALA A 260 1.36 -21.49 -7.44
CA ALA A 260 2.11 -20.61 -8.34
C ALA A 260 1.43 -20.44 -9.71
N GLN A 261 0.87 -21.52 -10.27
CA GLN A 261 0.08 -21.44 -11.51
C GLN A 261 -1.21 -20.63 -11.31
N SER A 262 -1.82 -20.73 -10.13
CA SER A 262 -3.01 -19.94 -9.77
C SER A 262 -2.70 -18.45 -9.68
N TRP A 263 -1.53 -18.10 -9.14
CA TRP A 263 -1.04 -16.73 -9.14
C TRP A 263 -0.84 -16.19 -10.55
N ILE A 264 -0.16 -16.94 -11.43
CA ILE A 264 0.03 -16.57 -12.85
C ILE A 264 -1.31 -16.31 -13.55
N ASN A 265 -2.27 -17.22 -13.39
CA ASN A 265 -3.59 -17.12 -14.02
C ASN A 265 -4.40 -15.90 -13.54
N ASN A 266 -4.16 -15.42 -12.33
CA ASN A 266 -4.84 -14.26 -11.75
C ASN A 266 -3.99 -12.97 -11.74
N TYR A 267 -2.74 -13.04 -12.20
CA TYR A 267 -1.77 -11.94 -12.13
C TYR A 267 -2.30 -10.64 -12.74
N GLY A 268 -3.01 -10.74 -13.87
CA GLY A 268 -3.57 -9.59 -14.58
C GLY A 268 -4.61 -8.77 -13.79
N PHE A 269 -5.17 -9.31 -12.71
CA PHE A 269 -6.13 -8.61 -11.85
C PHE A 269 -5.47 -7.82 -10.70
N PHE A 270 -4.15 -7.91 -10.55
CA PHE A 270 -3.41 -7.34 -9.43
C PHE A 270 -2.31 -6.38 -9.90
N GLY A 271 -1.87 -5.50 -8.99
CA GLY A 271 -0.84 -4.50 -9.25
C GLY A 271 -1.38 -3.15 -9.73
N VAL A 272 -0.49 -2.16 -9.77
CA VAL A 272 -0.81 -0.80 -10.21
C VAL A 272 -0.96 -0.79 -11.74
N GLY A 273 -2.06 -0.25 -12.26
CA GLY A 273 -2.33 -0.17 -13.70
C GLY A 273 -2.93 -1.43 -14.33
N THR A 274 -3.49 -2.36 -13.55
CA THR A 274 -4.38 -3.40 -14.12
C THR A 274 -5.57 -2.76 -14.83
N THR A 275 -5.96 -3.33 -15.98
CA THR A 275 -7.11 -2.90 -16.78
C THR A 275 -8.42 -3.58 -16.37
N THR A 276 -8.37 -4.55 -15.45
CA THR A 276 -9.53 -5.30 -14.95
C THR A 276 -9.50 -5.49 -13.43
N PRO A 277 -9.30 -4.43 -12.63
CA PRO A 277 -9.22 -4.56 -11.17
C PRO A 277 -10.53 -5.04 -10.56
N PHE A 278 -10.44 -5.77 -9.44
CA PHE A 278 -11.61 -6.06 -8.61
C PHE A 278 -12.04 -4.84 -7.80
N PHE A 279 -13.35 -4.59 -7.79
CA PHE A 279 -13.96 -3.44 -7.11
C PHE A 279 -13.56 -3.35 -5.63
N GLY A 280 -13.66 -4.45 -4.86
CA GLY A 280 -13.32 -4.42 -3.43
C GLY A 280 -11.84 -4.15 -3.14
N THR A 281 -10.93 -4.58 -4.02
CA THR A 281 -9.51 -4.20 -3.95
C THR A 281 -9.33 -2.70 -4.17
N GLN A 282 -10.05 -2.13 -5.15
CA GLN A 282 -9.99 -0.71 -5.48
C GLN A 282 -10.68 0.18 -4.44
N LEU A 283 -11.73 -0.28 -3.75
CA LEU A 283 -12.34 0.42 -2.61
C LEU A 283 -11.28 0.82 -1.58
N VAL A 284 -10.36 -0.09 -1.26
CA VAL A 284 -9.28 0.16 -0.30
C VAL A 284 -8.26 1.18 -0.83
N LEU A 285 -7.93 1.12 -2.13
CA LEU A 285 -6.98 2.06 -2.74
C LEU A 285 -7.58 3.48 -2.85
N ILE A 286 -8.84 3.58 -3.28
CA ILE A 286 -9.62 4.82 -3.30
C ILE A 286 -9.69 5.43 -1.90
N SER A 287 -10.07 4.64 -0.90
CA SER A 287 -10.16 5.07 0.50
C SER A 287 -8.82 5.58 1.07
N ARG A 288 -7.70 4.92 0.77
CA ARG A 288 -6.35 5.42 1.11
C ARG A 288 -6.06 6.75 0.40
N GLN A 289 -6.36 6.85 -0.89
CA GLN A 289 -6.14 8.07 -1.68
C GLN A 289 -6.98 9.26 -1.20
N LEU A 290 -8.22 9.03 -0.78
CA LEU A 290 -9.08 10.04 -0.13
C LEU A 290 -8.47 10.54 1.20
N SER A 291 -7.71 9.70 1.91
CA SER A 291 -6.96 10.11 3.11
C SER A 291 -5.83 11.08 2.73
N VAL A 292 -5.02 10.71 1.73
CA VAL A 292 -3.89 11.52 1.24
C VAL A 292 -4.36 12.90 0.80
N ILE A 293 -5.41 12.99 -0.02
CA ILE A 293 -5.97 14.27 -0.48
C ILE A 293 -6.49 15.11 0.69
N SER A 294 -7.02 14.50 1.75
CA SER A 294 -7.43 15.25 2.96
C SER A 294 -6.22 15.85 3.68
N GLU A 295 -5.07 15.17 3.69
CA GLU A 295 -3.82 15.69 4.26
C GLU A 295 -3.24 16.80 3.36
N ASP A 296 -3.28 16.63 2.03
CA ASP A 296 -2.80 17.61 1.06
C ASP A 296 -3.54 18.95 1.16
N VAL A 297 -4.87 18.94 1.34
CA VAL A 297 -5.66 20.18 1.49
C VAL A 297 -5.22 20.97 2.73
N ASP A 298 -4.90 20.29 3.83
CA ASP A 298 -4.41 20.94 5.05
C ASP A 298 -2.94 21.38 4.92
N GLU A 299 -2.09 20.67 4.17
CA GLU A 299 -0.75 21.15 3.80
C GLU A 299 -0.82 22.40 2.89
N VAL A 300 -1.75 22.48 1.93
CA VAL A 300 -1.95 23.71 1.14
C VAL A 300 -2.37 24.88 2.04
N ARG A 301 -3.28 24.66 3.00
CA ARG A 301 -3.62 25.70 4.00
C ARG A 301 -2.40 26.13 4.82
N PHE A 302 -1.62 25.17 5.32
CA PHE A 302 -0.43 25.41 6.14
C PHE A 302 0.69 26.13 5.38
N THR A 303 0.96 25.73 4.14
CA THR A 303 1.95 26.41 3.28
C THR A 303 1.52 27.85 2.98
N MET A 304 0.23 28.09 2.74
CA MET A 304 -0.33 29.45 2.58
C MET A 304 -0.22 30.30 3.87
N ASP A 305 -0.53 29.72 5.04
CA ASP A 305 -0.31 30.37 6.34
C ASP A 305 1.18 30.74 6.53
N SER A 306 2.11 29.88 6.09
CA SER A 306 3.56 30.12 6.20
C SER A 306 4.09 31.28 5.33
N VAL A 307 3.32 31.70 4.32
CA VAL A 307 3.63 32.86 3.46
C VAL A 307 2.69 34.04 3.72
N PHE A 308 2.17 34.10 4.94
CA PHE A 308 1.29 35.15 5.49
C PHE A 308 -0.12 35.24 4.90
N ILE A 309 -0.54 34.30 4.04
CA ILE A 309 -1.91 34.25 3.51
C ILE A 309 -2.81 33.52 4.50
N GLY A 310 -3.18 34.24 5.56
CA GLY A 310 -3.91 33.69 6.72
C GLY A 310 -5.35 33.22 6.41
N PRO A 311 -6.05 32.58 7.38
CA PRO A 311 -7.35 31.96 7.14
C PRO A 311 -8.44 32.95 6.69
N SER A 312 -8.41 34.18 7.22
CA SER A 312 -9.34 35.25 6.79
C SER A 312 -9.02 35.78 5.39
N GLU A 313 -7.74 35.82 5.00
CA GLU A 313 -7.34 36.23 3.65
C GLU A 313 -7.78 35.18 2.63
N ARG A 314 -7.54 33.88 2.89
CA ARG A 314 -8.00 32.75 2.06
C ARG A 314 -9.51 32.75 1.78
N GLN A 315 -10.32 33.19 2.74
CA GLN A 315 -11.78 33.33 2.57
C GLN A 315 -12.18 34.46 1.62
N THR A 316 -11.31 35.46 1.42
CA THR A 316 -11.53 36.58 0.49
C THR A 316 -10.72 36.46 -0.80
N LEU A 317 -9.82 35.49 -0.89
CA LEU A 317 -8.88 35.32 -1.98
C LEU A 317 -9.56 34.71 -3.21
N GLN A 318 -9.93 35.56 -4.17
CA GLN A 318 -10.53 35.12 -5.43
C GLN A 318 -9.46 34.56 -6.38
N VAL A 319 -9.52 33.26 -6.64
CA VAL A 319 -8.65 32.56 -7.59
C VAL A 319 -9.43 32.31 -8.87
N ASN A 320 -8.79 32.58 -10.01
CA ASN A 320 -9.22 32.09 -11.32
C ASN A 320 -8.66 30.67 -11.48
N PHE A 321 -9.54 29.70 -11.73
CA PHE A 321 -9.22 28.29 -11.91
C PHE A 321 -9.27 27.89 -13.40
N GLY A 322 -9.34 28.86 -14.31
CA GLY A 322 -9.48 28.62 -15.75
C GLY A 322 -10.91 28.25 -16.16
N GLY A 323 -11.16 28.24 -17.47
CA GLY A 323 -12.49 27.94 -18.02
C GLY A 323 -13.62 28.91 -17.64
N GLY A 324 -13.31 30.06 -17.05
CA GLY A 324 -14.28 31.00 -16.48
C GLY A 324 -14.67 30.72 -15.03
N ASN A 325 -14.09 29.69 -14.39
CA ASN A 325 -14.33 29.37 -13.00
C ASN A 325 -13.53 30.33 -12.09
N ILE A 326 -14.24 31.16 -11.33
CA ILE A 326 -13.65 32.05 -10.31
C ILE A 326 -14.36 31.75 -8.99
N LEU A 327 -13.60 31.35 -7.97
CA LEU A 327 -14.09 30.99 -6.64
C LEU A 327 -13.17 31.60 -5.57
N PHE A 328 -13.64 31.66 -4.33
CA PHE A 328 -12.73 31.92 -3.21
C PHE A 328 -11.88 30.67 -2.93
N PHE A 329 -10.60 30.85 -2.63
CA PHE A 329 -9.69 29.74 -2.39
C PHE A 329 -10.17 28.82 -1.26
N GLU A 330 -10.61 29.39 -0.14
CA GLU A 330 -11.09 28.58 1.00
C GLU A 330 -12.40 27.83 0.69
N ASP A 331 -13.22 28.29 -0.25
CA ASP A 331 -14.43 27.56 -0.67
C ASP A 331 -14.07 26.35 -1.54
N PHE A 332 -13.08 26.48 -2.43
CA PHE A 332 -12.48 25.35 -3.14
C PHE A 332 -11.86 24.34 -2.17
N ALA A 333 -11.03 24.80 -1.22
CA ALA A 333 -10.38 23.93 -0.24
C ALA A 333 -11.40 23.19 0.66
N LYS A 334 -12.49 23.85 1.07
CA LYS A 334 -13.60 23.21 1.79
C LYS A 334 -14.36 22.20 0.93
N TRP A 335 -14.57 22.48 -0.35
CA TRP A 335 -15.26 21.55 -1.24
C TRP A 335 -14.44 20.26 -1.44
N VAL A 336 -13.13 20.37 -1.70
CA VAL A 336 -12.26 19.18 -1.74
C VAL A 336 -12.34 18.42 -0.41
N GLN A 337 -12.15 19.12 0.72
CA GLN A 337 -12.16 18.52 2.05
C GLN A 337 -13.45 17.76 2.37
N GLY A 338 -14.62 18.41 2.21
CA GLY A 338 -15.92 17.80 2.49
C GLY A 338 -16.22 16.64 1.53
N PHE A 339 -15.83 16.78 0.26
CA PHE A 339 -16.00 15.69 -0.69
C PHE A 339 -15.17 14.46 -0.31
N VAL A 340 -13.88 14.61 0.01
CA VAL A 340 -13.03 13.43 0.29
C VAL A 340 -13.25 12.81 1.66
N ALA A 341 -13.61 13.61 2.67
CA ALA A 341 -13.84 13.13 4.03
C ALA A 341 -15.25 12.59 4.27
N ASP A 342 -16.28 13.25 3.73
CA ASP A 342 -17.68 13.03 4.12
C ASP A 342 -18.54 12.45 2.97
N GLU A 343 -18.41 12.96 1.74
CA GLU A 343 -19.31 12.58 0.63
C GLU A 343 -18.85 11.31 -0.12
N ALA A 344 -17.57 11.26 -0.53
CA ALA A 344 -17.04 10.19 -1.35
C ALA A 344 -17.01 8.82 -0.65
N PRO A 345 -16.59 8.67 0.64
CA PRO A 345 -16.53 7.37 1.28
C PRO A 345 -17.86 6.58 1.29
N PRO A 346 -19.02 7.13 1.71
CA PRO A 346 -20.29 6.39 1.66
C PRO A 346 -20.78 6.17 0.22
N LEU A 347 -20.61 7.14 -0.69
CA LEU A 347 -20.98 6.97 -2.10
C LEU A 347 -20.24 5.79 -2.75
N VAL A 348 -18.95 5.66 -2.47
CA VAL A 348 -18.06 4.61 -2.98
C VAL A 348 -18.41 3.25 -2.34
N GLN A 349 -18.74 3.20 -1.05
CA GLN A 349 -19.04 1.96 -0.32
C GLN A 349 -20.45 1.43 -0.59
N GLU A 350 -21.48 2.27 -0.47
CA GLU A 350 -22.90 1.86 -0.57
C GLU A 350 -23.42 1.89 -2.01
N GLY A 351 -23.00 2.90 -2.79
CA GLY A 351 -23.48 3.12 -4.15
C GLY A 351 -22.78 2.30 -5.24
N GLY A 352 -21.68 1.63 -4.88
CA GLY A 352 -20.96 0.71 -5.77
C GLY A 352 -20.40 1.36 -7.05
N ILE A 353 -20.09 0.53 -8.05
CA ILE A 353 -19.58 0.97 -9.37
C ILE A 353 -20.50 2.02 -10.01
N TYR A 354 -21.83 1.95 -9.78
CA TYR A 354 -22.78 2.88 -10.37
C TYR A 354 -22.60 4.31 -9.80
N ALA A 355 -22.60 4.47 -8.48
CA ALA A 355 -22.37 5.78 -7.86
C ALA A 355 -20.95 6.30 -8.14
N VAL A 356 -19.95 5.41 -8.18
CA VAL A 356 -18.59 5.79 -8.60
C VAL A 356 -18.61 6.42 -10.00
N ARG A 357 -19.17 5.73 -11.00
CA ARG A 357 -19.19 6.20 -12.38
C ARG A 357 -19.99 7.49 -12.57
N TYR A 358 -21.18 7.58 -11.99
CA TYR A 358 -22.15 8.65 -12.31
C TYR A 358 -22.15 9.82 -11.32
N THR A 359 -21.50 9.68 -10.16
CA THR A 359 -21.45 10.74 -9.13
C THR A 359 -20.02 11.09 -8.75
N VAL A 360 -19.18 10.10 -8.43
CA VAL A 360 -17.83 10.35 -7.89
C VAL A 360 -16.86 10.80 -8.98
N VAL A 361 -16.82 10.13 -10.14
CA VAL A 361 -15.93 10.49 -11.28
C VAL A 361 -16.14 11.94 -11.77
N PRO A 362 -17.38 12.43 -12.02
CA PRO A 362 -17.59 13.82 -12.42
C PRO A 362 -17.10 14.85 -11.40
N VAL A 363 -17.30 14.61 -10.10
CA VAL A 363 -16.87 15.55 -9.06
C VAL A 363 -15.35 15.58 -8.94
N ILE A 364 -14.67 14.42 -8.92
CA ILE A 364 -13.20 14.38 -8.91
C ILE A 364 -12.61 15.06 -10.15
N THR A 365 -13.20 14.83 -11.33
CA THR A 365 -12.75 15.46 -12.58
C THR A 365 -12.82 16.99 -12.48
N GLN A 366 -13.91 17.53 -11.91
CA GLN A 366 -14.06 18.96 -11.68
C GLN A 366 -13.06 19.48 -10.63
N LEU A 367 -12.89 18.80 -9.50
CA LEU A 367 -11.95 19.18 -8.45
C LEU A 367 -10.48 19.16 -8.95
N GLN A 368 -10.10 18.15 -9.73
CA GLN A 368 -8.79 18.04 -10.37
C GLN A 368 -8.56 19.17 -11.38
N THR A 369 -9.57 19.48 -12.20
CA THR A 369 -9.51 20.60 -13.16
C THR A 369 -9.30 21.93 -12.44
N LEU A 370 -9.99 22.14 -11.30
CA LEU A 370 -9.80 23.32 -10.47
C LEU A 370 -8.38 23.35 -9.86
N ALA A 371 -7.93 22.27 -9.23
CA ALA A 371 -6.58 22.19 -8.63
C ALA A 371 -5.46 22.53 -9.63
N ALA A 372 -5.50 21.96 -10.83
CA ALA A 372 -4.58 22.29 -11.92
C ALA A 372 -4.75 23.74 -12.42
N GLY A 373 -5.98 24.24 -12.40
CA GLY A 373 -6.36 25.61 -12.76
C GLY A 373 -5.70 26.68 -11.88
N CYS A 374 -5.58 26.44 -10.57
CA CYS A 374 -4.94 27.35 -9.60
C CYS A 374 -3.53 27.79 -10.03
N MET A 375 -2.76 26.88 -10.63
CA MET A 375 -1.35 27.07 -10.99
C MET A 375 -1.17 27.61 -12.41
N THR A 376 -2.13 27.33 -13.31
CA THR A 376 -1.99 27.56 -14.76
C THR A 376 -2.79 28.77 -15.26
N ALA A 377 -3.85 29.18 -14.57
CA ALA A 377 -4.69 30.29 -14.98
C ALA A 377 -4.08 31.66 -14.62
N PRO A 378 -4.31 32.70 -15.45
CA PRO A 378 -3.81 34.05 -15.15
C PRO A 378 -4.52 34.63 -13.93
N ASN A 379 -3.73 34.92 -12.90
CA ASN A 379 -4.17 35.30 -11.55
C ASN A 379 -3.54 36.64 -11.08
N PRO A 380 -3.64 37.74 -11.85
CA PRO A 380 -2.86 38.97 -11.60
C PRO A 380 -3.21 39.74 -10.32
N GLY A 381 -4.26 39.34 -9.60
CA GLY A 381 -4.69 39.95 -8.34
C GLY A 381 -4.30 39.18 -7.07
N LEU A 382 -3.62 38.05 -7.17
CA LEU A 382 -3.20 37.25 -6.01
C LEU A 382 -1.95 37.85 -5.33
N PRO A 383 -1.80 37.71 -4.00
CA PRO A 383 -0.63 38.18 -3.27
C PRO A 383 0.62 37.37 -3.67
N ALA A 384 1.79 38.01 -3.57
CA ALA A 384 3.06 37.39 -3.97
C ALA A 384 3.35 36.05 -3.28
N GLY A 385 2.86 35.86 -2.04
CA GLY A 385 2.96 34.60 -1.30
C GLY A 385 2.37 33.40 -2.06
N PHE A 386 1.31 33.60 -2.83
CA PHE A 386 0.62 32.52 -3.57
C PHE A 386 1.52 31.91 -4.65
N PHE A 387 2.38 32.73 -5.25
CA PHE A 387 3.32 32.33 -6.30
C PHE A 387 4.66 31.81 -5.77
N THR A 388 4.80 31.65 -4.44
CA THR A 388 6.01 31.05 -3.88
C THR A 388 6.12 29.58 -4.26
N PRO A 389 7.36 29.05 -4.46
CA PRO A 389 7.54 27.63 -4.80
C PRO A 389 6.86 26.67 -3.81
N ARG A 390 6.82 27.02 -2.52
CA ARG A 390 6.20 26.19 -1.47
C ARG A 390 4.69 26.00 -1.68
N VAL A 391 3.95 27.09 -1.92
CA VAL A 391 2.50 27.02 -2.18
C VAL A 391 2.22 26.34 -3.53
N GLN A 392 3.02 26.63 -4.56
CA GLN A 392 2.86 26.01 -5.88
C GLN A 392 3.13 24.49 -5.84
N LEU A 393 4.13 24.03 -5.06
CA LEU A 393 4.38 22.60 -4.88
C LEU A 393 3.26 21.89 -4.11
N ALA A 394 2.69 22.50 -3.07
CA ALA A 394 1.55 21.92 -2.35
C ALA A 394 0.29 21.83 -3.24
N LEU A 395 0.03 22.87 -4.06
CA LEU A 395 -1.05 22.84 -5.06
C LEU A 395 -0.83 21.79 -6.15
N GLN A 396 0.43 21.58 -6.57
CA GLN A 396 0.80 20.55 -7.53
C GLN A 396 0.55 19.15 -6.96
N GLN A 397 0.98 18.90 -5.71
CA GLN A 397 0.73 17.63 -5.02
C GLN A 397 -0.77 17.32 -4.95
N LEU A 398 -1.58 18.28 -4.46
CA LEU A 398 -3.04 18.15 -4.41
C LEU A 398 -3.66 17.84 -5.79
N SER A 399 -3.18 18.51 -6.85
CA SER A 399 -3.62 18.25 -8.23
C SER A 399 -3.25 16.85 -8.72
N ASP A 400 -2.06 16.38 -8.40
CA ASP A 400 -1.55 15.07 -8.80
C ASP A 400 -2.24 13.93 -8.03
N ASP A 401 -2.50 14.10 -6.74
CA ASP A 401 -3.22 13.11 -5.92
C ASP A 401 -4.72 13.05 -6.28
N LEU A 402 -5.34 14.16 -6.70
CA LEU A 402 -6.67 14.15 -7.32
C LEU A 402 -6.67 13.44 -8.69
N ALA A 403 -5.60 13.57 -9.49
CA ALA A 403 -5.46 12.85 -10.76
C ALA A 403 -5.18 11.35 -10.55
N GLN A 404 -4.44 10.98 -9.50
CA GLN A 404 -4.24 9.60 -9.07
C GLN A 404 -5.56 8.98 -8.59
N LEU A 405 -6.36 9.70 -7.80
CA LEU A 405 -7.71 9.28 -7.42
C LEU A 405 -8.58 9.06 -8.66
N LEU A 406 -8.59 10.01 -9.61
CA LEU A 406 -9.33 9.89 -10.88
C LEU A 406 -8.93 8.63 -11.65
N THR A 407 -7.62 8.31 -11.67
CA THR A 407 -7.11 7.08 -12.30
C THR A 407 -7.63 5.82 -11.61
N LEU A 408 -7.66 5.78 -10.27
CA LEU A 408 -8.20 4.65 -9.51
C LEU A 408 -9.71 4.45 -9.74
N VAL A 409 -10.51 5.53 -9.69
CA VAL A 409 -11.96 5.44 -9.91
C VAL A 409 -12.32 5.14 -11.37
N SER A 410 -11.53 5.60 -12.34
CA SER A 410 -11.78 5.30 -13.76
C SER A 410 -11.41 3.86 -14.13
N ALA A 411 -10.51 3.21 -13.39
CA ALA A 411 -10.13 1.82 -13.65
C ALA A 411 -11.22 0.79 -13.28
N ILE A 412 -12.27 1.20 -12.56
CA ILE A 412 -13.44 0.37 -12.19
C ILE A 412 -14.72 0.73 -12.96
N THR A 413 -14.62 1.64 -13.94
CA THR A 413 -15.74 2.09 -14.77
C THR A 413 -15.53 1.76 -16.23
#